data_AF-A0A1Q8AZE6-F1
#
_entry.id   AF-A0A1Q8AZE6-F1
#
_cell.length_a   1.000
_cell.length_b   1.000
_cell.length_c   1.000
_cell.angle_alpha   90.00
_cell.angle_beta   90.00
_cell.angle_gamma   90.00
#
_symmetry.space_group_name_H-M   'P 1'
#
loop_
_entity.id
_entity.type
_entity.pdbx_description
1 polymer ?
#
loop_
_entity_poly.entity_id
_entity_poly.type
_entity_poly.pdbx_seq_one_letter_code
_entity_poly.pdbx_strand_id
1 'polypeptide(L)' 'MVRAAATRANIDKLAPHDLRRTWARLCHLAGGALDQTQFLLGHVSIQTTERYLRCKQKLRVAVNDRLGIEPDAAV' A
#
# COMPACT_ATOMS: atom_id res chain seq x y z
N MET A 1 -24.25 -9.07 0.20
CA MET A 1 -23.29 -9.65 -0.76
C MET A 1 -22.00 -10.13 -0.09
N VAL A 2 -21.20 -9.28 0.57
CA VAL A 2 -19.92 -9.68 1.19
C VAL A 2 -20.06 -10.83 2.19
N ARG A 3 -21.03 -10.77 3.13
CA ARG A 3 -21.26 -11.86 4.10
C ARG A 3 -21.58 -13.21 3.43
N ALA A 4 -22.44 -13.21 2.41
CA ALA A 4 -22.78 -14.43 1.68
C ALA A 4 -21.58 -15.04 0.94
N ALA A 5 -20.73 -14.19 0.34
CA ALA A 5 -19.49 -14.64 -0.27
C ALA A 5 -18.49 -15.19 0.78
N ALA A 6 -18.38 -14.52 1.94
CA ALA A 6 -17.54 -14.97 3.05
C ALA A 6 -17.97 -16.35 3.58
N THR A 7 -19.27 -16.58 3.76
CA THR A 7 -19.81 -17.89 4.16
C THR A 7 -19.49 -18.97 3.13
N ARG A 8 -19.67 -18.70 1.83
CA ARG A 8 -19.31 -19.67 0.77
C ARG A 8 -17.82 -19.97 0.71
N ALA A 9 -16.98 -19.00 1.05
CA ALA A 9 -15.53 -19.15 1.09
C ALA A 9 -15.01 -19.67 2.45
N ASN A 10 -15.90 -19.98 3.41
CA ASN A 10 -15.57 -20.38 4.77
C ASN A 10 -14.63 -19.39 5.51
N ILE A 11 -14.83 -18.09 5.31
CA ILE A 11 -14.08 -17.02 5.97
C ILE A 11 -14.94 -16.43 7.10
N ASP A 12 -14.53 -16.65 8.34
CA ASP A 12 -15.25 -16.11 9.49
C ASP A 12 -15.05 -14.59 9.63
N LYS A 13 -16.09 -13.89 10.09
CA LYS A 13 -16.09 -12.45 10.45
C LYS A 13 -15.52 -11.48 9.40
N LEU A 14 -15.60 -11.80 8.10
CA LEU A 14 -15.15 -10.87 7.05
C LEU A 14 -16.05 -9.63 6.96
N ALA A 15 -15.47 -8.44 7.18
CA ALA A 15 -16.14 -7.17 6.96
C ALA A 15 -15.72 -6.54 5.61
N PRO A 16 -16.57 -5.70 4.98
CA PRO A 16 -16.18 -4.97 3.77
C PRO A 16 -14.89 -4.14 3.94
N HIS A 17 -14.64 -3.64 5.15
CA HIS A 17 -13.43 -2.90 5.49
C HIS A 17 -12.15 -3.74 5.32
N ASP A 18 -12.20 -5.04 5.60
CA ASP A 18 -11.04 -5.92 5.46
C ASP A 18 -10.64 -6.11 3.99
N LEU A 19 -11.64 -6.16 3.10
CA LEU A 19 -11.43 -6.19 1.65
C LEU A 19 -10.82 -4.90 1.16
N ARG A 20 -11.33 -3.73 1.59
CA ARG A 20 -10.74 -2.42 1.27
C ARG A 20 -9.29 -2.33 1.72
N ARG A 21 -8.99 -2.83 2.92
CA ARG A 21 -7.63 -2.86 3.45
C ARG A 21 -6.71 -3.77 2.64
N THR A 22 -7.22 -4.93 2.26
CA THR A 22 -6.48 -5.91 1.45
C THR A 22 -6.19 -5.35 0.07
N TRP A 23 -7.19 -4.77 -0.60
CA TRP A 23 -7.04 -4.10 -1.89
C TRP A 23 -5.96 -3.01 -1.84
N ALA A 24 -6.01 -2.11 -0.86
CA ALA A 24 -5.03 -1.03 -0.74
C ALA A 24 -3.59 -1.55 -0.55
N ARG A 25 -3.42 -2.63 0.22
CA ARG A 25 -2.10 -3.29 0.39
C ARG A 25 -1.61 -3.91 -0.91
N LEU A 26 -2.48 -4.58 -1.67
CA LEU A 26 -2.12 -5.18 -2.95
C LEU A 26 -1.71 -4.12 -3.97
N CYS A 27 -2.43 -3.00 -4.07
CA CYS A 27 -2.05 -1.88 -4.91
C CYS A 27 -0.67 -1.35 -4.55
N HIS A 28 -0.39 -1.16 -3.26
CA HIS A 28 0.92 -0.71 -2.80
C HIS A 28 2.04 -1.71 -3.11
N LEU A 29 1.80 -3.01 -2.90
CA LEU A 29 2.77 -4.07 -3.22
C LEU A 29 3.08 -4.16 -4.72
N ALA A 30 2.09 -3.85 -5.57
CA ALA A 30 2.27 -3.76 -7.01
C ALA A 30 3.04 -2.50 -7.46
N GLY A 31 3.55 -1.68 -6.53
CA GLY A 31 4.26 -0.44 -6.83
C GLY A 31 3.35 0.78 -6.97
N GLY A 32 2.08 0.67 -6.58
CA GLY A 32 1.15 1.79 -6.55
C GLY A 32 1.63 2.91 -5.63
N ALA A 33 1.68 4.12 -6.17
CA ALA A 33 2.07 5.30 -5.43
C ALA A 33 1.07 5.58 -4.29
N LEU A 34 1.60 6.10 -3.18
CA LEU A 34 0.85 6.22 -1.94
C LEU A 34 -0.24 7.31 -2.02
N ASP A 35 0.05 8.40 -2.73
CA ASP A 35 -0.86 9.50 -3.05
C ASP A 35 -2.02 9.03 -3.94
N GLN A 36 -1.74 8.21 -4.96
CA GLN A 36 -2.78 7.61 -5.81
C GLN A 36 -3.71 6.70 -5.01
N THR A 37 -3.13 5.92 -4.08
CA THR A 37 -3.91 5.09 -3.16
C THR A 37 -4.74 5.95 -2.21
N GLN A 38 -4.22 7.08 -1.72
CA GLN A 38 -4.97 8.04 -0.89
C GLN A 38 -6.18 8.60 -1.64
N PHE A 39 -6.01 9.04 -2.90
CA PHE A 39 -7.12 9.57 -3.70
C PHE A 39 -8.23 8.56 -3.88
N LEU A 40 -7.89 7.32 -4.26
CA LEU A 40 -8.86 6.23 -4.42
C LEU A 40 -9.55 5.87 -3.10
N LEU A 41 -8.83 5.98 -1.98
CA LEU A 41 -9.39 5.74 -0.66
C LEU A 41 -10.17 6.95 -0.08
N GLY A 42 -10.15 8.11 -0.74
CA GLY A 42 -10.80 9.32 -0.25
C GLY A 42 -10.30 9.74 1.14
N HIS A 43 -9.04 9.43 1.46
CA HIS A 43 -8.45 9.83 2.73
C HIS A 43 -8.07 11.31 2.69
N VAL A 44 -8.45 12.05 3.73
CA VAL A 44 -8.15 13.48 3.86
C VAL A 44 -6.66 13.80 3.91
N SER A 45 -5.85 12.84 4.37
CA SER A 45 -4.41 13.00 4.53
C SER A 45 -3.64 11.75 4.13
N ILE A 46 -2.43 11.95 3.60
CA ILE A 46 -1.48 10.89 3.29
C ILE A 46 -1.08 10.10 4.55
N GLN A 47 -1.03 10.76 5.71
CA GLN A 47 -0.69 10.13 7.00
C GLN A 47 -1.75 9.09 7.40
N THR A 48 -3.03 9.33 7.04
CA THR A 48 -4.09 8.33 7.23
C THR A 48 -3.81 7.09 6.38
N THR A 49 -3.42 7.26 5.12
CA THR A 49 -3.07 6.16 4.21
C THR A 49 -1.80 5.42 4.66
N GLU A 50 -0.77 6.12 5.12
CA GLU A 50 0.45 5.53 5.69
C GLU A 50 0.13 4.61 6.87
N ARG A 51 -0.64 5.13 7.85
CA ARG A 51 -1.05 4.35 9.02
C ARG A 51 -1.95 3.18 8.64
N TYR A 52 -2.84 3.38 7.67
CA TYR A 52 -3.75 2.35 7.16
C TYR A 52 -3.00 1.15 6.56
N LEU A 53 -2.02 1.45 5.70
CA LEU A 53 -1.18 0.47 5.01
C LEU A 53 -0.05 -0.09 5.88
N ARG A 54 0.29 0.59 6.99
CA ARG A 54 1.53 0.36 7.75
C ARG A 54 2.77 0.51 6.86
N CYS A 55 2.76 1.52 6.00
CA CYS A 55 3.92 1.86 5.19
C CYS A 55 5.12 2.15 6.09
N LYS A 56 6.28 1.60 5.75
CA LYS A 56 7.55 1.87 6.42
C LYS A 56 8.58 2.23 5.37
N GLN A 57 9.43 3.21 5.68
CA GLN A 57 10.56 3.54 4.83
C GLN A 57 11.50 2.33 4.74
N LYS A 58 11.88 1.96 3.50
CA LYS A 58 12.92 0.96 3.26
C LYS A 58 14.27 1.65 3.40
N LEU A 59 14.89 1.53 4.57
CA LEU A 59 16.18 2.18 4.84
C LEU A 59 17.35 1.56 4.07
N ARG A 60 17.23 0.30 3.65
CA ARG A 60 18.31 -0.43 2.94
C ARG A 60 18.30 -0.21 1.43
N VAL A 61 17.14 0.12 0.86
CA VAL A 61 16.97 0.36 -0.57
C VAL A 61 16.04 1.55 -0.68
N ALA A 62 16.62 2.74 -0.73
CA ALA A 62 15.89 3.97 -0.84
C ALA A 62 15.44 4.20 -2.29
N VAL A 63 14.37 4.97 -2.47
CA VAL A 63 13.80 5.23 -3.80
C VAL A 63 14.76 6.01 -4.71
N ASN A 64 15.70 6.75 -4.10
CA ASN A 64 16.69 7.57 -4.77
C ASN A 64 17.97 6.80 -5.16
N ASP A 65 18.17 5.55 -4.69
CA ASP A 65 19.36 4.73 -5.00
C ASP A 65 19.53 4.44 -6.50
N ARG A 66 18.49 4.73 -7.30
CA ARG A 66 18.45 4.48 -8.75
C ARG A 66 18.41 5.76 -9.59
N LEU A 67 18.68 6.92 -8.99
CA LEU A 67 18.68 8.20 -9.71
C LEU A 67 19.86 8.36 -10.68
N GLY A 68 20.91 7.53 -10.57
CA GLY A 68 22.06 7.58 -11.47
C GLY A 68 22.89 8.86 -11.32
N ILE A 69 22.82 9.51 -10.15
CA ILE A 69 23.59 10.72 -9.79
C ILE A 69 24.85 10.38 -8.97
N GLU A 70 25.25 9.11 -8.98
CA GLU A 70 26.45 8.67 -8.29
C GLU A 70 27.68 9.33 -8.93
N PRO A 71 28.64 9.81 -8.13
CA PRO A 71 29.87 10.35 -8.67
C PRO A 71 30.60 9.27 -9.47
N ASP A 72 31.19 9.65 -10.61
CA ASP A 72 32.10 8.77 -11.34
C ASP A 72 33.17 8.27 -10.35
N ALA A 73 33.37 6.95 -10.33
CA ALA A 73 34.33 6.33 -9.42
C ALA A 73 35.66 7.07 -9.55
N ALA A 74 36.09 7.71 -8.47
CA ALA A 74 37.36 8.41 -8.42
C ALA A 74 38.46 7.42 -8.81
N VAL A 75 39.02 7.61 -10.02
CA VAL A 75 40.20 6.89 -10.54
C VAL A 75 41.43 7.39 -9.81
#